data_AF-A0A5B0FHB7-F1
#
_entry.id   AF-A0A5B0FHB7-F1
#
_cell.length_a   1.000
_cell.length_b   1.000
_cell.length_c   1.000
_cell.angle_alpha   90.00
_cell.angle_beta   90.00
_cell.angle_gamma   90.00
#
_symmetry.space_group_name_H-M   'P 1'
#
loop_
_entity.id
_entity.type
_entity.pdbx_description
1 polymer ?
#
loop_
_entity_poly.entity_id
_entity_poly.type
_entity_poly.pdbx_seq_one_letter_code
_entity_poly.pdbx_strand_id
1 'polypeptide(L)'
;MPALLFLTFTNCKEYPGTDWLFMCDIIKICTMALALSVLSGIGGLCYQTDDHWGHNVKLFELFTSPWPLHSPANGPVISYYFGYYVVPALFFKLTGHIQVGVMVIWTAAGFAIGMAWIYLVLNKKLLLVFLTLCVGDFPRVLRCFLSFFHIRLYEFGDFGVEHWSVLENIFWAPNQVIPALIIGGMIMHSIRNKHEIERLYFPLSLTFWWAVFPTFFGCIFLAFITIKKSNNLLGKVFSFSYLKNVYLPGLYMLLMILFFSSHKSTPVSGYLWKFSDSGIDYAIEYISNILLNTAIFIFTYLTLIKLNRPKLSSFTFLIALLIIVISALYRLGKANDILTRGMMPVFIVAGIHLLFPLSVNRKYLNIERSKTGHLLALVIVLFSITSIFGISRIGRALHYNQITATLFPDRIKFAPLPYDQYKNIHDVLVDRWSELEARQYMGDIQSFYQKKIAPENPELPE
;
A
#
# COMPACT_ATOMS: atom_id res chain seq x y z
N MET A 1 -4.94 9.81 15.89
CA MET A 1 -3.57 10.30 16.13
C MET A 1 -2.90 10.87 14.86
N PRO A 2 -2.88 10.20 13.68
CA PRO A 2 -2.29 10.76 12.45
C PRO A 2 -3.02 12.02 11.93
N ALA A 3 -4.34 12.10 12.08
CA ALA A 3 -5.13 13.28 11.71
C ALA A 3 -4.83 14.50 12.61
N LEU A 4 -4.55 14.28 13.90
CA LEU A 4 -4.17 15.35 14.82
C LEU A 4 -2.74 15.85 14.52
N LEU A 5 -1.84 14.93 14.16
CA LEU A 5 -0.51 15.24 13.62
C LEU A 5 -0.59 15.98 12.29
N PHE A 6 -1.49 15.59 11.38
CA PHE A 6 -1.75 16.28 10.12
C PHE A 6 -2.20 17.73 10.37
N LEU A 7 -3.16 17.95 11.28
CA LEU A 7 -3.65 19.27 11.64
C LEU A 7 -2.60 20.14 12.37
N THR A 8 -1.74 19.54 13.20
CA THR A 8 -0.61 20.26 13.80
C THR A 8 0.51 20.54 12.79
N PHE A 9 0.74 19.65 11.83
CA PHE A 9 1.70 19.89 10.73
C PHE A 9 1.21 21.02 9.81
N THR A 10 -0.05 21.03 9.39
CA THR A 10 -0.58 22.03 8.45
C THR A 10 -0.75 23.43 9.05
N ASN A 11 -0.91 23.54 10.38
CA ASN A 11 -1.05 24.83 11.08
C ASN A 11 0.29 25.41 11.58
N CYS A 12 1.43 24.74 11.34
CA CYS A 12 2.73 25.36 11.59
C CYS A 12 2.95 26.51 10.58
N LYS A 13 3.36 27.69 11.08
CA LYS A 13 3.72 28.88 10.28
C LYS A 13 4.85 28.63 9.24
N GLU A 14 5.42 27.43 9.22
CA GLU A 14 6.50 27.00 8.32
C GLU A 14 6.02 26.61 6.91
N TYR A 15 4.71 26.53 6.65
CA TYR A 15 4.17 26.09 5.35
C TYR A 15 3.73 27.28 4.47
N PRO A 16 4.15 27.31 3.19
CA PRO A 16 3.67 28.33 2.25
C PRO A 16 2.15 28.26 2.07
N GLY A 17 1.49 29.41 1.87
CA GLY A 17 0.03 29.48 1.66
C GLY A 17 -0.52 28.64 0.50
N THR A 18 0.34 28.17 -0.41
CA THR A 18 -0.03 27.27 -1.52
C THR A 18 -0.36 25.85 -1.07
N ASP A 19 0.07 25.44 0.13
CA ASP A 19 -0.07 24.07 0.64
C ASP A 19 -1.31 23.88 1.53
N TRP A 20 -2.20 24.88 1.57
CA TRP A 20 -3.43 24.83 2.35
C TRP A 20 -4.51 24.10 1.56
N LEU A 21 -5.26 23.18 2.19
CA LEU A 21 -6.44 22.58 1.57
C LEU A 21 -7.66 23.45 1.82
N PHE A 22 -8.31 23.92 0.76
CA PHE A 22 -9.59 24.60 0.89
C PHE A 22 -10.72 23.58 1.09
N MET A 23 -11.88 24.02 1.57
CA MET A 23 -13.05 23.15 1.74
C MET A 23 -13.39 22.37 0.46
N CYS A 24 -13.29 23.02 -0.71
CA CYS A 24 -13.53 22.37 -2.00
C CYS A 24 -12.48 21.29 -2.33
N ASP A 25 -11.23 21.46 -1.90
CA ASP A 25 -10.18 20.44 -2.04
C ASP A 25 -10.49 19.24 -1.15
N ILE A 26 -10.88 19.50 0.11
CA ILE A 26 -11.26 18.46 1.08
C ILE A 26 -12.45 17.64 0.55
N ILE A 27 -13.52 18.29 0.10
CA ILE A 27 -14.70 17.61 -0.44
C ILE A 27 -14.32 16.70 -1.61
N LYS A 28 -13.50 17.17 -2.55
CA LYS A 28 -13.04 16.37 -3.70
C LYS A 28 -12.27 15.12 -3.26
N ILE A 29 -11.30 15.30 -2.35
CA ILE A 29 -10.46 14.21 -1.84
C ILE A 29 -11.31 13.20 -1.07
N CYS A 30 -12.17 13.67 -0.16
CA CYS A 30 -13.05 12.82 0.64
C CYS A 30 -14.07 12.07 -0.21
N THR A 31 -14.62 12.70 -1.26
CA THR A 31 -15.53 12.03 -2.19
C THR A 31 -14.83 10.91 -2.95
N MET A 32 -13.63 11.16 -3.48
CA MET A 32 -12.85 10.13 -4.16
C MET A 32 -12.44 9.01 -3.18
N ALA A 33 -12.05 9.35 -1.96
CA ALA A 33 -11.67 8.38 -0.93
C ALA A 33 -12.86 7.49 -0.54
N LEU A 34 -14.02 8.08 -0.32
CA LEU A 34 -15.24 7.35 0.00
C LEU A 34 -15.67 6.44 -1.16
N ALA A 35 -15.64 6.95 -2.40
CA ALA A 35 -15.94 6.16 -3.58
C ALA A 35 -15.00 4.94 -3.69
N LEU A 36 -13.69 5.15 -3.55
CA LEU A 36 -12.71 4.05 -3.61
C LEU A 36 -12.87 3.06 -2.45
N SER A 37 -13.21 3.52 -1.24
CA SER A 37 -13.49 2.63 -0.10
C SER A 37 -14.74 1.77 -0.31
N VAL A 38 -15.80 2.32 -0.89
CA VAL A 38 -17.01 1.53 -1.18
C VAL A 38 -16.74 0.55 -2.33
N LEU A 39 -16.13 1.05 -3.42
CA LEU A 39 -15.84 0.24 -4.62
C LEU A 39 -14.82 -0.87 -4.36
N SER A 40 -13.97 -0.75 -3.35
CA SER A 40 -13.02 -1.81 -2.98
C SER A 40 -13.67 -3.02 -2.29
N GLY A 41 -14.98 -2.95 -2.02
CA GLY A 41 -15.74 -4.03 -1.37
C GLY A 41 -15.71 -3.97 0.16
N ILE A 42 -15.11 -2.95 0.77
CA ILE A 42 -15.06 -2.81 2.23
C ILE A 42 -16.48 -2.74 2.77
N GLY A 43 -16.74 -3.54 3.80
CA GLY A 43 -18.06 -3.61 4.41
C GLY A 43 -19.08 -4.46 3.65
N GLY A 44 -18.68 -5.14 2.56
CA GLY A 44 -19.59 -5.98 1.78
C GLY A 44 -20.66 -5.19 1.02
N LEU A 45 -20.43 -3.90 0.75
CA LEU A 45 -21.37 -3.07 -0.02
C LEU A 45 -21.28 -3.34 -1.52
N CYS A 46 -20.09 -3.67 -2.01
CA CYS A 46 -19.78 -4.01 -3.40
C CYS A 46 -19.01 -5.33 -3.48
N TYR A 47 -18.75 -5.81 -4.70
CA TYR A 47 -17.91 -6.98 -4.96
C TYR A 47 -16.62 -7.01 -4.12
N GLN A 48 -16.38 -8.13 -3.45
CA GLN A 48 -15.18 -8.40 -2.65
C GLN A 48 -14.26 -9.41 -3.35
N THR A 49 -12.96 -9.14 -3.36
CA THR A 49 -11.93 -10.11 -3.77
C THR A 49 -11.73 -11.18 -2.69
N ASP A 50 -11.02 -12.26 -3.01
CA ASP A 50 -10.85 -13.39 -2.08
C ASP A 50 -10.14 -13.03 -0.78
N ASP A 51 -9.22 -12.04 -0.78
CA ASP A 51 -8.53 -11.58 0.44
C ASP A 51 -9.51 -11.01 1.49
N HIS A 52 -10.71 -10.59 1.08
CA HIS A 52 -11.74 -10.11 2.02
C HIS A 52 -12.27 -11.20 2.95
N TRP A 53 -12.14 -12.49 2.61
CA TRP A 53 -12.39 -13.56 3.58
C TRP A 53 -11.52 -13.38 4.83
N GLY A 54 -10.22 -13.19 4.63
CA GLY A 54 -9.30 -12.92 5.73
C GLY A 54 -9.58 -11.58 6.41
N HIS A 55 -9.94 -10.54 5.66
CA HIS A 55 -10.25 -9.22 6.25
C HIS A 55 -11.48 -9.24 7.16
N ASN A 56 -12.57 -9.87 6.70
CA ASN A 56 -13.82 -9.94 7.42
C ASN A 56 -13.66 -10.80 8.69
N VAL A 57 -13.01 -11.96 8.59
CA VAL A 57 -12.79 -12.84 9.74
C VAL A 57 -11.85 -12.21 10.77
N LYS A 58 -10.77 -11.52 10.36
CA LYS A 58 -9.90 -10.77 11.29
C LYS A 58 -10.69 -9.75 12.10
N LEU A 59 -11.59 -9.03 11.45
CA LEU A 59 -12.43 -8.03 12.09
C LEU A 59 -13.45 -8.68 13.03
N PHE A 60 -14.07 -9.78 12.60
CA PHE A 60 -15.03 -10.54 13.39
C PHE A 60 -14.40 -11.12 14.66
N GLU A 61 -13.25 -11.79 14.52
CA GLU A 61 -12.52 -12.37 15.64
C GLU A 61 -12.07 -11.29 16.63
N LEU A 62 -11.57 -10.15 16.15
CA LEU A 62 -11.28 -9.01 17.03
C LEU A 62 -12.53 -8.51 17.74
N PHE A 63 -13.68 -8.52 17.11
CA PHE A 63 -14.94 -8.11 17.72
C PHE A 63 -15.40 -9.10 18.80
N THR A 64 -15.35 -10.40 18.55
CA THR A 64 -15.93 -11.41 19.44
C THR A 64 -14.98 -11.89 20.54
N SER A 65 -13.67 -11.94 20.30
CA SER A 65 -12.70 -12.53 21.21
C SER A 65 -12.08 -11.50 22.18
N PRO A 66 -11.63 -11.91 23.38
CA PRO A 66 -10.87 -11.04 24.28
C PRO A 66 -9.54 -10.61 23.63
N TRP A 67 -8.98 -9.49 24.09
CA TRP A 67 -7.68 -8.99 23.62
C TRP A 67 -6.61 -9.16 24.70
N PRO A 68 -5.37 -9.54 24.34
CA PRO A 68 -4.89 -9.85 22.98
C PRO A 68 -5.48 -11.15 22.41
N LEU A 69 -5.40 -11.33 21.09
CA LEU A 69 -5.87 -12.56 20.43
C LEU A 69 -4.88 -13.71 20.64
N HIS A 70 -5.38 -14.92 20.83
CA HIS A 70 -4.59 -16.15 21.03
C HIS A 70 -5.01 -17.21 19.99
N SER A 71 -4.03 -17.97 19.46
CA SER A 71 -4.32 -19.10 18.57
C SER A 71 -3.45 -20.33 18.87
N PRO A 72 -4.06 -21.49 19.22
CA PRO A 72 -5.49 -21.68 19.56
C PRO A 72 -5.90 -20.80 20.77
N ALA A 73 -7.17 -20.80 21.20
CA ALA A 73 -7.66 -19.88 22.25
C ALA A 73 -6.79 -19.86 23.53
N ASN A 74 -6.18 -20.99 23.89
CA ASN A 74 -5.31 -21.14 25.06
C ASN A 74 -3.82 -21.13 24.67
N GLY A 75 -3.52 -20.68 23.46
CA GLY A 75 -2.21 -20.68 22.84
C GLY A 75 -1.47 -19.35 23.00
N PRO A 76 -0.32 -19.21 22.33
CA PRO A 76 0.43 -17.97 22.34
C PRO A 76 -0.34 -16.83 21.65
N VAL A 77 0.07 -15.60 21.96
CA VAL A 77 -0.50 -14.40 21.34
C VAL A 77 -0.28 -14.44 19.83
N ILE A 78 -1.34 -14.19 19.08
CA ILE A 78 -1.26 -14.00 17.64
C ILE A 78 -0.41 -12.76 17.38
N SER A 79 0.78 -13.00 16.86
CA SER A 79 1.63 -11.96 16.33
C SER A 79 1.24 -11.76 14.88
N TYR A 80 0.54 -10.68 14.51
CA TYR A 80 0.26 -10.33 13.11
C TYR A 80 -0.18 -8.88 13.02
N TYR A 81 -0.14 -8.26 11.84
CA TYR A 81 -0.48 -6.84 11.68
C TYR A 81 -2.01 -6.60 11.71
N PHE A 82 -2.58 -6.52 12.91
CA PHE A 82 -4.01 -6.24 13.11
C PHE A 82 -4.37 -4.76 13.18
N GLY A 83 -3.39 -3.85 13.19
CA GLY A 83 -3.59 -2.45 13.57
C GLY A 83 -4.68 -1.69 12.82
N TYR A 84 -4.91 -2.01 11.54
CA TYR A 84 -6.00 -1.42 10.75
C TYR A 84 -7.40 -1.78 11.27
N TYR A 85 -7.59 -3.01 11.76
CA TYR A 85 -8.89 -3.56 12.18
C TYR A 85 -9.24 -3.24 13.64
N VAL A 86 -8.24 -2.92 14.46
CA VAL A 86 -8.43 -2.67 15.90
C VAL A 86 -9.40 -1.52 16.16
N VAL A 87 -9.29 -0.42 15.42
CA VAL A 87 -10.16 0.75 15.65
C VAL A 87 -11.62 0.43 15.35
N PRO A 88 -11.99 -0.09 14.16
CA PRO A 88 -13.37 -0.51 13.91
C PRO A 88 -13.87 -1.61 14.86
N ALA A 89 -13.03 -2.61 15.18
CA ALA A 89 -13.41 -3.67 16.12
C ALA A 89 -13.73 -3.12 17.52
N LEU A 90 -12.99 -2.11 17.99
CA LEU A 90 -13.29 -1.43 19.25
C LEU A 90 -14.69 -0.80 19.22
N PHE A 91 -15.04 -0.11 18.14
CA PHE A 91 -16.39 0.43 17.98
C PHE A 91 -17.46 -0.66 17.98
N PHE A 92 -17.19 -1.81 17.36
CA PHE A 92 -18.13 -2.93 17.36
C PHE A 92 -18.30 -3.51 18.76
N LYS A 93 -17.21 -3.68 19.52
CA LYS A 93 -17.28 -4.11 20.93
C LYS A 93 -18.09 -3.14 21.79
N LEU A 94 -17.90 -1.83 21.62
CA LEU A 94 -18.60 -0.81 22.39
C LEU A 94 -20.10 -0.73 22.05
N THR A 95 -20.47 -1.05 20.81
CA THR A 95 -21.86 -0.96 20.32
C THR A 95 -22.60 -2.29 20.34
N GLY A 96 -21.88 -3.41 20.51
CA GLY A 96 -22.41 -4.76 20.56
C GLY A 96 -22.78 -5.35 19.18
N HIS A 97 -22.49 -4.66 18.07
CA HIS A 97 -22.83 -5.13 16.73
C HIS A 97 -21.84 -4.65 15.67
N ILE A 98 -21.76 -5.38 14.56
CA ILE A 98 -20.95 -5.00 13.40
C ILE A 98 -21.60 -3.81 12.69
N GLN A 99 -20.84 -2.73 12.54
CA GLN A 99 -21.27 -1.51 11.84
C GLN A 99 -20.45 -1.29 10.57
N VAL A 100 -20.98 -1.72 9.43
CA VAL A 100 -20.35 -1.56 8.11
C VAL A 100 -19.89 -0.12 7.84
N GLY A 101 -20.70 0.87 8.23
CA GLY A 101 -20.38 2.29 8.06
C GLY A 101 -19.07 2.72 8.75
N VAL A 102 -18.76 2.18 9.92
CA VAL A 102 -17.52 2.49 10.65
C VAL A 102 -16.30 2.03 9.86
N MET A 103 -16.35 0.82 9.28
CA MET A 103 -15.26 0.32 8.43
C MET A 103 -15.05 1.21 7.21
N VAL A 104 -16.11 1.54 6.49
CA VAL A 104 -16.04 2.37 5.27
C VAL A 104 -15.50 3.76 5.58
N ILE A 105 -15.99 4.41 6.65
CA ILE A 105 -15.53 5.73 7.07
C ILE A 105 -14.07 5.68 7.51
N TRP A 106 -13.67 4.66 8.27
CA TRP A 106 -12.29 4.48 8.72
C TRP A 106 -11.31 4.34 7.54
N THR A 107 -11.65 3.51 6.55
CA THR A 107 -10.84 3.39 5.33
C THR A 107 -10.83 4.69 4.54
N ALA A 108 -11.99 5.33 4.34
CA ALA A 108 -12.10 6.57 3.59
C ALA A 108 -11.28 7.69 4.23
N ALA A 109 -11.25 7.77 5.56
CA ALA A 109 -10.39 8.72 6.27
C ALA A 109 -8.90 8.45 6.00
N GLY A 110 -8.47 7.19 6.06
CA GLY A 110 -7.09 6.80 5.74
C GLY A 110 -6.69 7.15 4.30
N PHE A 111 -7.52 6.78 3.32
CA PHE A 111 -7.33 7.13 1.92
C PHE A 111 -7.32 8.64 1.70
N ALA A 112 -8.25 9.39 2.31
CA ALA A 112 -8.31 10.84 2.18
C ALA A 112 -7.02 11.51 2.68
N ILE A 113 -6.51 11.10 3.85
CA ILE A 113 -5.24 11.64 4.40
C ILE A 113 -4.07 11.32 3.48
N GLY A 114 -3.95 10.07 3.03
CA GLY A 114 -2.86 9.67 2.13
C GLY A 114 -2.90 10.39 0.78
N MET A 115 -4.09 10.47 0.17
CA MET A 115 -4.28 11.15 -1.11
C MET A 115 -4.12 12.68 -1.00
N ALA A 116 -4.42 13.28 0.15
CA ALA A 116 -4.20 14.70 0.40
C ALA A 116 -2.72 15.09 0.23
N TRP A 117 -1.80 14.28 0.74
CA TRP A 117 -0.36 14.52 0.56
C TRP A 117 0.06 14.50 -0.90
N ILE A 118 -0.39 13.49 -1.66
CA ILE A 118 -0.13 13.37 -3.10
C ILE A 118 -0.76 14.55 -3.84
N TYR A 119 -1.98 14.93 -3.50
CA TYR A 119 -2.72 16.06 -4.08
C TYR A 119 -1.99 17.38 -3.89
N LEU A 120 -1.44 17.64 -2.70
CA LEU A 120 -0.63 18.82 -2.42
C LEU A 120 0.62 18.84 -3.28
N VAL A 121 1.37 17.73 -3.36
CA VAL A 121 2.59 17.61 -4.19
C VAL A 121 2.29 17.87 -5.67
N LEU A 122 1.15 17.37 -6.16
CA LEU A 122 0.70 17.50 -7.54
C LEU A 122 -0.16 18.75 -7.79
N ASN A 123 0.10 19.83 -7.05
CA ASN A 123 -0.51 21.16 -7.25
C ASN A 123 -2.04 21.11 -7.35
N LYS A 124 -2.68 20.31 -6.48
CA LYS A 124 -4.13 20.22 -6.34
C LYS A 124 -4.83 19.70 -7.61
N LYS A 125 -4.21 18.74 -8.29
CA LYS A 125 -4.76 18.09 -9.50
C LYS A 125 -5.20 16.66 -9.18
N LEU A 126 -6.50 16.49 -8.90
CA LEU A 126 -7.06 15.19 -8.50
C LEU A 126 -6.84 14.09 -9.55
N LEU A 127 -6.96 14.43 -10.84
CA LEU A 127 -6.69 13.48 -11.92
C LEU A 127 -5.27 12.90 -11.84
N LEU A 128 -4.27 13.72 -11.51
CA LEU A 128 -2.89 13.25 -11.38
C LEU A 128 -2.68 12.38 -10.13
N VAL A 129 -3.46 12.61 -9.06
CA VAL A 129 -3.50 11.70 -7.91
C VAL A 129 -4.01 10.34 -8.37
N PHE A 130 -5.15 10.29 -9.07
CA PHE A 130 -5.70 9.04 -9.60
C PHE A 130 -4.72 8.31 -10.53
N LEU A 131 -4.09 9.03 -11.48
CA LEU A 131 -3.08 8.44 -12.37
C LEU A 131 -1.84 7.92 -11.61
N THR A 132 -1.45 8.58 -10.51
CA THR A 132 -0.36 8.09 -9.64
C THR A 132 -0.70 6.73 -9.04
N LEU A 133 -1.97 6.49 -8.70
CA LEU A 133 -2.41 5.20 -8.17
C LEU A 133 -2.34 4.07 -9.21
N CYS A 134 -2.37 4.41 -10.50
CA CYS A 134 -2.38 3.45 -11.60
C CYS A 134 -0.98 2.99 -12.04
N VAL A 135 0.09 3.53 -11.44
CA VAL A 135 1.47 3.24 -11.82
C VAL A 135 1.87 1.82 -11.39
N GLY A 136 2.38 1.01 -12.34
CA GLY A 136 2.98 -0.30 -12.07
C GLY A 136 2.47 -1.47 -12.93
N ASP A 137 1.29 -1.36 -13.54
CA ASP A 137 0.59 -2.51 -14.15
C ASP A 137 0.86 -2.74 -15.65
N PHE A 138 1.74 -1.98 -16.32
CA PHE A 138 1.83 -2.01 -17.79
C PHE A 138 2.11 -3.41 -18.39
N PRO A 139 3.11 -4.17 -17.91
CA PRO A 139 3.42 -5.50 -18.44
C PRO A 139 2.28 -6.49 -18.30
N ARG A 140 1.49 -6.40 -17.23
CA ARG A 140 0.30 -7.24 -17.04
C ARG A 140 -0.70 -6.99 -18.17
N VAL A 141 -0.87 -5.72 -18.58
CA VAL A 141 -1.74 -5.35 -19.71
C VAL A 141 -1.17 -5.90 -21.01
N LEU A 142 0.14 -5.73 -21.24
CA LEU A 142 0.80 -6.26 -22.43
C LEU A 142 0.67 -7.79 -22.52
N ARG A 143 0.87 -8.52 -21.41
CA ARG A 143 0.70 -9.97 -21.33
C ARG A 143 -0.73 -10.38 -21.68
N CYS A 144 -1.73 -9.73 -21.09
CA CYS A 144 -3.13 -10.00 -21.41
C CYS A 144 -3.44 -9.68 -22.87
N PHE A 145 -2.92 -8.57 -23.41
CA PHE A 145 -3.06 -8.23 -24.82
C PHE A 145 -2.48 -9.30 -25.74
N LEU A 146 -1.24 -9.75 -25.49
CA LEU A 146 -0.58 -10.81 -26.26
C LEU A 146 -1.32 -12.16 -26.16
N SER A 147 -1.92 -12.45 -25.00
CA SER A 147 -2.71 -13.67 -24.80
C SER A 147 -3.95 -13.75 -25.70
N PHE A 148 -4.55 -12.61 -26.09
CA PHE A 148 -5.63 -12.58 -27.08
C PHE A 148 -5.19 -13.08 -28.46
N PHE A 149 -3.89 -12.99 -28.76
CA PHE A 149 -3.29 -13.53 -29.99
C PHE A 149 -2.64 -14.90 -29.77
N HIS A 150 -2.95 -15.57 -28.67
CA HIS A 150 -2.35 -16.85 -28.26
C HIS A 150 -0.83 -16.82 -28.09
N ILE A 151 -0.23 -15.63 -27.90
CA ILE A 151 1.19 -15.47 -27.63
C ILE A 151 1.41 -15.59 -26.12
N ARG A 152 2.13 -16.64 -25.70
CA ARG A 152 2.55 -16.85 -24.30
C ARG A 152 4.00 -16.40 -24.16
N LEU A 153 4.25 -15.42 -23.29
CA LEU A 153 5.60 -14.92 -23.03
C LEU A 153 6.43 -15.88 -22.16
N TYR A 154 5.80 -16.47 -21.15
CA TYR A 154 6.41 -17.37 -20.17
C TYR A 154 5.30 -18.19 -19.50
N GLU A 155 5.64 -19.32 -18.88
CA GLU A 155 4.70 -20.09 -18.06
C GLU A 155 4.58 -19.50 -16.65
N PHE A 156 3.35 -19.22 -16.21
CA PHE A 156 3.09 -18.66 -14.88
C PHE A 156 3.13 -19.77 -13.83
N GLY A 157 4.01 -19.63 -12.83
CA GLY A 157 4.13 -20.59 -11.73
C GLY A 157 3.17 -20.31 -10.57
N ASP A 158 3.51 -20.85 -9.38
CA ASP A 158 2.70 -20.71 -8.15
C ASP A 158 2.60 -19.27 -7.62
N PHE A 159 3.44 -18.37 -8.12
CA PHE A 159 3.44 -16.95 -7.79
C PHE A 159 3.93 -16.15 -8.99
N GLY A 160 3.52 -14.88 -9.06
CA GLY A 160 3.96 -13.99 -10.12
C GLY A 160 5.11 -13.08 -9.69
N VAL A 161 6.04 -12.85 -10.60
CA VAL A 161 7.02 -11.76 -10.51
C VAL A 161 6.41 -10.56 -11.23
N GLU A 162 5.30 -10.05 -10.68
CA GLU A 162 4.57 -8.94 -11.24
C GLU A 162 4.34 -7.85 -10.20
N HIS A 163 4.46 -6.60 -10.65
CA HIS A 163 4.08 -5.44 -9.86
C HIS A 163 2.60 -5.19 -10.01
N TRP A 164 1.97 -4.83 -8.90
CA TRP A 164 0.58 -4.38 -8.89
C TRP A 164 0.54 -2.90 -8.58
N SER A 165 -0.28 -2.15 -9.32
CA SER A 165 -0.51 -0.75 -9.03
C SER A 165 -1.13 -0.57 -7.65
N VAL A 166 -1.04 0.65 -7.13
CA VAL A 166 -1.71 1.00 -5.86
C VAL A 166 -3.22 0.87 -6.01
N LEU A 167 -3.76 1.19 -7.19
CA LEU A 167 -5.18 1.06 -7.49
C LEU A 167 -5.63 -0.41 -7.46
N GLU A 168 -4.87 -1.35 -8.03
CA GLU A 168 -5.21 -2.78 -7.90
C GLU A 168 -5.17 -3.20 -6.42
N ASN A 169 -4.14 -2.81 -5.67
CA ASN A 169 -4.02 -3.15 -4.26
C ASN A 169 -5.14 -2.57 -3.36
N ILE A 170 -5.86 -1.51 -3.77
CA ILE A 170 -7.03 -1.02 -3.03
C ILE A 170 -8.08 -2.12 -2.87
N PHE A 171 -8.24 -2.99 -3.86
CA PHE A 171 -9.22 -4.07 -3.88
C PHE A 171 -8.77 -5.31 -3.10
N TRP A 172 -7.48 -5.44 -2.78
CA TRP A 172 -6.89 -6.64 -2.17
C TRP A 172 -6.39 -6.42 -0.75
N ALA A 173 -5.77 -5.28 -0.46
CA ALA A 173 -5.12 -5.02 0.82
C ALA A 173 -5.22 -3.53 1.19
N PRO A 174 -6.43 -2.99 1.41
CA PRO A 174 -6.62 -1.56 1.72
C PRO A 174 -5.85 -1.13 2.98
N ASN A 175 -5.66 -2.05 3.94
CA ASN A 175 -4.85 -1.83 5.13
C ASN A 175 -3.37 -1.55 4.84
N GLN A 176 -2.83 -2.05 3.71
CA GLN A 176 -1.46 -1.78 3.24
C GLN A 176 -1.39 -0.56 2.31
N VAL A 177 -2.51 -0.19 1.67
CA VAL A 177 -2.55 0.97 0.76
C VAL A 177 -2.56 2.29 1.52
N ILE A 178 -3.40 2.42 2.56
CA ILE A 178 -3.47 3.65 3.38
C ILE A 178 -2.07 4.13 3.80
N PRO A 179 -1.21 3.25 4.35
CA PRO A 179 0.11 3.64 4.82
C PRO A 179 1.04 3.97 3.67
N ALA A 180 0.98 3.21 2.58
CA ALA A 180 1.74 3.51 1.36
C ALA A 180 1.45 4.92 0.83
N LEU A 181 0.18 5.32 0.78
CA LEU A 181 -0.27 6.66 0.39
C LEU A 181 0.30 7.75 1.31
N ILE A 182 0.19 7.54 2.63
CA ILE A 182 0.67 8.49 3.63
C ILE A 182 2.20 8.63 3.54
N ILE A 183 2.93 7.51 3.57
CA ILE A 183 4.40 7.51 3.55
C ILE A 183 4.93 8.09 2.24
N GLY A 184 4.48 7.57 1.09
CA GLY A 184 4.92 8.03 -0.22
C GLY A 184 4.59 9.50 -0.45
N GLY A 185 3.38 9.93 -0.08
CA GLY A 185 2.95 11.32 -0.16
C GLY A 185 3.77 12.26 0.74
N MET A 186 3.95 11.91 2.03
CA MET A 186 4.73 12.72 2.98
C MET A 186 6.20 12.83 2.59
N ILE A 187 6.83 11.75 2.14
CA ILE A 187 8.21 11.76 1.65
C ILE A 187 8.34 12.74 0.49
N MET A 188 7.47 12.64 -0.51
CA MET A 188 7.52 13.53 -1.68
C MET A 188 7.20 14.98 -1.34
N HIS A 189 6.28 15.21 -0.41
CA HIS A 189 5.96 16.54 0.09
C HIS A 189 7.19 17.18 0.76
N SER A 190 7.85 16.44 1.67
CA SER A 190 9.06 16.90 2.35
C SER A 190 10.24 17.12 1.39
N ILE A 191 10.39 16.29 0.35
CA ILE A 191 11.42 16.51 -0.69
C ILE A 191 11.13 17.80 -1.46
N ARG A 192 9.89 17.98 -1.93
CA ARG A 192 9.49 19.14 -2.74
C ARG A 192 9.68 20.45 -1.98
N ASN A 193 9.22 20.48 -0.73
CA ASN A 193 9.21 21.68 0.11
C ASN A 193 10.46 21.81 1.00
N LYS A 194 11.45 20.92 0.81
CA LYS A 194 12.74 20.91 1.54
C LYS A 194 12.60 20.81 3.06
N HIS A 195 11.55 20.18 3.56
CA HIS A 195 11.42 19.91 5.00
C HIS A 195 12.47 18.90 5.49
N GLU A 196 12.68 18.90 6.81
CA GLU A 196 13.51 17.93 7.52
C GLU A 196 12.95 16.52 7.32
N ILE A 197 13.77 15.65 6.73
CA ILE A 197 13.37 14.30 6.33
C ILE A 197 13.36 13.37 7.54
N GLU A 198 14.20 13.66 8.53
CA GLU A 198 14.35 12.94 9.78
C GLU A 198 13.03 12.92 10.59
N ARG A 199 12.17 13.94 10.44
CA ARG A 199 10.86 13.97 11.12
C ARG A 199 9.90 12.90 10.60
N LEU A 200 10.17 12.31 9.44
CA LEU A 200 9.31 11.29 8.82
C LEU A 200 9.48 9.90 9.44
N TYR A 201 10.55 9.63 10.20
CA TYR A 201 10.72 8.33 10.85
C TYR A 201 9.65 8.05 11.91
N PHE A 202 9.12 9.08 12.58
CA PHE A 202 8.03 8.91 13.54
C PHE A 202 6.71 8.45 12.91
N PRO A 203 6.10 9.15 11.94
CA PRO A 203 4.91 8.64 11.28
C PRO A 203 5.16 7.29 10.61
N LEU A 204 6.37 7.06 10.08
CA LEU A 204 6.77 5.77 9.51
C LEU A 204 6.81 4.65 10.56
N SER A 205 7.31 4.91 11.77
CA SER A 205 7.33 3.90 12.83
C SER A 205 5.92 3.53 13.28
N LEU A 206 5.02 4.51 13.40
CA LEU A 206 3.59 4.26 13.68
C LEU A 206 2.96 3.39 12.59
N THR A 207 3.38 3.57 11.33
CA THR A 207 2.91 2.74 10.24
C THR A 207 3.42 1.31 10.25
N PHE A 208 4.40 0.97 11.08
CA PHE A 208 4.87 -0.40 11.13
C PHE A 208 3.82 -1.37 11.73
N TRP A 209 2.98 -0.87 12.65
CA TRP A 209 1.95 -1.66 13.35
C TRP A 209 0.84 -2.24 12.44
N TRP A 210 0.45 -1.52 11.40
CA TRP A 210 -0.67 -1.91 10.51
C TRP A 210 -0.22 -2.53 9.16
N ALA A 211 1.04 -2.36 8.75
CA ALA A 211 1.49 -2.47 7.37
C ALA A 211 3.01 -2.56 7.26
N VAL A 212 3.54 -3.74 7.57
CA VAL A 212 4.97 -4.00 7.66
C VAL A 212 5.67 -3.76 6.30
N PHE A 213 5.10 -4.24 5.19
CA PHE A 213 5.78 -4.17 3.88
C PHE A 213 5.94 -2.74 3.35
N PRO A 214 4.88 -1.90 3.25
CA PRO A 214 5.04 -0.51 2.83
C PRO A 214 5.99 0.26 3.73
N THR A 215 5.93 0.00 5.04
CA THR A 215 6.80 0.68 6.00
C THR A 215 8.26 0.31 5.80
N PHE A 216 8.55 -0.97 5.59
CA PHE A 216 9.91 -1.46 5.33
C PHE A 216 10.55 -0.75 4.13
N PHE A 217 9.86 -0.70 2.99
CA PHE A 217 10.37 0.00 1.81
C PHE A 217 10.41 1.52 1.99
N GLY A 218 9.45 2.08 2.73
CA GLY A 218 9.50 3.47 3.18
C GLY A 218 10.77 3.78 3.99
N CYS A 219 11.17 2.89 4.90
CA CYS A 219 12.39 3.04 5.71
C CYS A 219 13.64 2.98 4.87
N ILE A 220 13.74 2.02 3.95
CA ILE A 220 14.88 1.91 3.02
C ILE A 220 15.00 3.20 2.20
N PHE A 221 13.89 3.63 1.60
CA PHE A 221 13.87 4.83 0.78
C PHE A 221 14.26 6.08 1.58
N LEU A 222 13.71 6.24 2.79
CA LEU A 222 14.00 7.35 3.68
C LEU A 222 15.46 7.34 4.13
N ALA A 223 16.02 6.18 4.47
CA ALA A 223 17.41 6.03 4.86
C ALA A 223 18.38 6.52 3.78
N PHE A 224 18.16 6.12 2.51
CA PHE A 224 18.99 6.60 1.41
C PHE A 224 18.92 8.13 1.23
N ILE A 225 17.76 8.74 1.43
CA ILE A 225 17.61 10.21 1.37
C ILE A 225 18.33 10.89 2.53
N THR A 226 18.16 10.37 3.75
CA THR A 226 18.82 10.89 4.96
C THR A 226 20.33 10.83 4.82
N ILE A 227 20.89 9.70 4.35
CA ILE A 227 22.32 9.54 4.09
C ILE A 227 22.80 10.56 3.07
N LYS A 228 22.11 10.71 1.92
CA LYS A 228 22.51 11.70 0.90
C LYS A 228 22.48 13.14 1.40
N LYS A 229 21.45 13.53 2.17
CA LYS A 229 21.30 14.92 2.66
C LYS A 229 22.30 15.27 3.76
N SER A 230 22.98 14.29 4.34
CA SER A 230 23.82 14.51 5.50
C SER A 230 25.28 14.77 5.12
N ASN A 231 25.70 16.04 5.14
CA ASN A 231 27.09 16.43 4.93
C ASN A 231 28.03 16.06 6.10
N ASN A 232 27.49 15.81 7.30
CA ASN A 232 28.22 15.38 8.49
C ASN A 232 27.34 14.42 9.31
N LEU A 233 27.16 13.20 8.81
CA LEU A 233 26.30 12.20 9.44
C LEU A 233 26.79 11.84 10.85
N LEU A 234 28.10 11.68 11.04
CA LEU A 234 28.69 11.33 12.32
C LEU A 234 28.38 12.36 13.41
N GLY A 235 28.51 13.65 13.11
CA GLY A 235 28.16 14.72 14.06
C GLY A 235 26.66 14.78 14.38
N LYS A 236 25.80 14.55 13.37
CA LYS A 236 24.33 14.58 13.55
C LYS A 236 23.81 13.40 14.36
N VAL A 237 24.39 12.22 14.18
CA VAL A 237 23.98 10.95 14.80
C VAL A 237 23.95 11.03 16.32
N PHE A 238 24.77 11.88 16.94
CA PHE A 238 24.80 12.09 18.40
C PHE A 238 23.97 13.30 18.87
N SER A 239 23.33 14.02 17.96
CA SER A 239 22.50 15.18 18.33
C SER A 239 21.17 14.75 18.98
N PHE A 240 20.68 15.55 19.92
CA PHE A 240 19.37 15.33 20.56
C PHE A 240 18.21 15.32 19.54
N SER A 241 18.31 16.11 18.47
CA SER A 241 17.33 16.11 17.38
C SER A 241 17.27 14.76 16.67
N TYR A 242 18.42 14.13 16.41
CA TYR A 242 18.50 12.82 15.76
C TYR A 242 18.00 11.70 16.68
N LEU A 243 18.35 11.77 17.98
CA LEU A 243 17.79 10.87 18.99
C LEU A 243 16.26 10.89 18.99
N LYS A 244 15.68 12.09 19.07
CA LYS A 244 14.22 12.29 19.09
C LYS A 244 13.55 11.85 17.80
N ASN A 245 14.10 12.26 16.65
CA ASN A 245 13.42 12.10 15.37
C ASN A 245 13.70 10.76 14.70
N VAL A 246 14.81 10.08 15.01
CA VAL A 246 15.21 8.83 14.35
C VAL A 246 15.29 7.65 15.33
N TYR A 247 16.06 7.77 16.41
CA TYR A 247 16.28 6.62 17.31
C TYR A 247 15.06 6.24 18.15
N LEU A 248 14.32 7.21 18.70
CA LEU A 248 13.09 6.89 19.45
C LEU A 248 12.04 6.21 18.56
N PRO A 249 11.74 6.71 17.33
CA PRO A 249 10.92 5.96 16.37
C PRO A 249 11.48 4.59 16.00
N GLY A 250 12.81 4.48 15.83
CA GLY A 250 13.49 3.21 15.54
C GLY A 250 13.35 2.19 16.68
N LEU A 251 13.40 2.65 17.93
CA LEU A 251 13.17 1.80 19.11
C LEU A 251 11.72 1.27 19.13
N TYR A 252 10.74 2.10 18.79
CA TYR A 252 9.36 1.65 18.64
C TYR A 252 9.23 0.57 17.54
N MET A 253 9.86 0.79 16.38
CA MET A 253 9.88 -0.23 15.33
C MET A 253 10.54 -1.53 15.78
N LEU A 254 11.61 -1.46 16.57
CA LEU A 254 12.29 -2.64 17.09
C LEU A 254 11.33 -3.49 17.96
N LEU A 255 10.53 -2.86 18.82
CA LEU A 255 9.52 -3.56 19.61
C LEU A 255 8.49 -4.27 18.72
N MET A 256 8.07 -3.61 17.64
CA MET A 256 7.15 -4.22 16.69
C MET A 256 7.80 -5.33 15.86
N ILE A 257 9.09 -5.24 15.54
CA ILE A 257 9.85 -6.32 14.88
C ILE A 257 9.92 -7.54 15.80
N LEU A 258 10.17 -7.35 17.10
CA LEU A 258 10.18 -8.44 18.08
C LEU A 258 8.80 -9.11 18.15
N PHE A 259 7.72 -8.33 18.16
CA PHE A 259 6.35 -8.85 18.06
C PHE A 259 6.15 -9.65 16.76
N PHE A 260 6.39 -9.05 15.58
CA PHE A 260 6.25 -9.73 14.28
C PHE A 260 7.35 -10.77 13.98
N SER A 261 8.28 -11.03 14.89
CA SER A 261 9.22 -12.15 14.76
C SER A 261 8.80 -13.33 15.62
N SER A 262 7.72 -13.19 16.39
CA SER A 262 7.22 -14.19 17.33
C SER A 262 6.18 -15.13 16.71
N HIS A 263 6.28 -15.40 15.41
CA HIS A 263 5.41 -16.33 14.69
C HIS A 263 5.97 -17.76 14.69
N LYS A 264 5.09 -18.76 14.69
CA LYS A 264 5.47 -20.19 14.73
C LYS A 264 6.21 -20.66 13.48
N SER A 265 5.90 -20.10 12.32
CA SER A 265 6.54 -20.47 11.06
C SER A 265 6.98 -19.24 10.29
N THR A 266 8.17 -19.30 9.70
CA THR A 266 8.62 -18.28 8.77
C THR A 266 7.76 -18.30 7.51
N PRO A 267 7.36 -17.12 6.99
CA PRO A 267 6.73 -17.06 5.69
C PRO A 267 7.63 -17.62 4.60
N VAL A 268 7.03 -18.14 3.52
CA VAL A 268 7.75 -18.55 2.31
C VAL A 268 8.64 -17.40 1.86
N SER A 269 9.95 -17.64 1.86
CA SER A 269 10.92 -16.58 1.61
C SER A 269 12.19 -17.08 0.94
N GLY A 270 12.77 -16.28 0.05
CA GLY A 270 13.99 -16.62 -0.64
C GLY A 270 14.18 -15.86 -1.93
N TYR A 271 15.34 -16.05 -2.54
CA TYR A 271 15.62 -15.53 -3.88
C TYR A 271 14.78 -16.25 -4.93
N LEU A 272 14.34 -15.52 -5.96
CA LEU A 272 13.34 -16.01 -6.90
C LEU A 272 13.75 -17.24 -7.70
N TRP A 273 15.03 -17.37 -8.06
CA TRP A 273 15.55 -18.52 -8.79
C TRP A 273 15.51 -19.84 -7.98
N LYS A 274 15.11 -19.81 -6.70
CA LYS A 274 14.89 -21.03 -5.90
C LYS A 274 13.47 -21.58 -6.01
N PHE A 275 12.54 -20.84 -6.64
CA PHE A 275 11.12 -21.18 -6.69
C PHE A 275 10.61 -21.53 -8.09
N SER A 276 11.49 -21.57 -9.10
CA SER A 276 11.14 -21.97 -10.47
C SER A 276 12.04 -23.11 -10.92
N ASP A 277 11.44 -24.13 -11.51
CA ASP A 277 12.17 -25.22 -12.16
C ASP A 277 12.78 -24.78 -13.52
N SER A 278 12.22 -23.73 -14.14
CA SER A 278 12.69 -23.13 -15.39
C SER A 278 13.32 -21.76 -15.14
N GLY A 279 14.65 -21.69 -15.24
CA GLY A 279 15.38 -20.42 -15.15
C GLY A 279 15.08 -19.46 -16.30
N ILE A 280 14.68 -19.98 -17.47
CA ILE A 280 14.37 -19.19 -18.67
C ILE A 280 13.03 -18.47 -18.50
N ASP A 281 11.97 -19.19 -18.11
CA ASP A 281 10.65 -18.57 -17.89
C ASP A 281 10.72 -17.48 -16.83
N TYR A 282 11.46 -17.74 -15.76
CA TYR A 282 11.72 -16.74 -14.72
C TYR A 282 12.44 -15.49 -15.27
N ALA A 283 13.49 -15.67 -16.06
CA ALA A 283 14.22 -14.56 -16.65
C ALA A 283 13.31 -13.72 -17.56
N ILE A 284 12.47 -14.38 -18.38
CA ILE A 284 11.52 -13.71 -19.26
C ILE A 284 10.44 -13.00 -18.44
N GLU A 285 9.92 -13.62 -17.39
CA GLU A 285 8.94 -13.01 -16.49
C GLU A 285 9.52 -11.75 -15.83
N TYR A 286 10.72 -11.85 -15.24
CA TYR A 286 11.38 -10.71 -14.61
C TYR A 286 11.69 -9.59 -15.62
N ILE A 287 12.21 -9.92 -16.80
CA ILE A 287 12.50 -8.93 -17.86
C ILE A 287 11.20 -8.23 -18.30
N SER A 288 10.16 -9.02 -18.60
CA SER A 288 8.90 -8.50 -19.11
C SER A 288 8.12 -7.70 -18.07
N ASN A 289 8.11 -8.11 -16.80
CA ASN A 289 7.31 -7.46 -15.77
C ASN A 289 8.04 -6.37 -14.96
N ILE A 290 9.35 -6.50 -14.75
CA ILE A 290 10.11 -5.61 -13.88
C ILE A 290 10.95 -4.65 -14.72
N LEU A 291 11.77 -5.18 -15.63
CA LEU A 291 12.70 -4.36 -16.42
C LEU A 291 11.97 -3.52 -17.47
N LEU A 292 10.98 -4.08 -18.16
CA LEU A 292 10.18 -3.32 -19.14
C LEU A 292 9.43 -2.17 -18.46
N ASN A 293 8.79 -2.42 -17.32
CA ASN A 293 8.15 -1.39 -16.49
C ASN A 293 9.12 -0.26 -16.14
N THR A 294 10.30 -0.64 -15.64
CA THR A 294 11.37 0.30 -15.27
C THR A 294 11.87 1.07 -16.49
N ALA A 295 12.03 0.42 -17.65
CA ALA A 295 12.46 1.05 -18.89
C ALA A 295 11.44 2.10 -19.37
N ILE A 296 10.14 1.83 -19.25
CA ILE A 296 9.07 2.80 -19.57
C ILE A 296 9.15 4.01 -18.63
N PHE A 297 9.40 3.79 -17.33
CA PHE A 297 9.59 4.89 -16.38
C PHE A 297 10.81 5.73 -16.72
N ILE A 298 11.95 5.11 -17.02
CA ILE A 298 13.19 5.79 -17.42
C ILE A 298 12.95 6.58 -18.71
N PHE A 299 12.40 5.94 -19.74
CA PHE A 299 12.11 6.57 -21.03
C PHE A 299 11.21 7.79 -20.85
N THR A 300 10.14 7.66 -20.08
CA THR A 300 9.22 8.77 -19.79
C THR A 300 9.94 9.90 -19.06
N TYR A 301 10.70 9.59 -18.02
CA TYR A 301 11.46 10.57 -17.24
C TYR A 301 12.51 11.32 -18.06
N LEU A 302 13.33 10.60 -18.83
CA LEU A 302 14.34 11.19 -19.70
C LEU A 302 13.72 12.07 -20.78
N THR A 303 12.58 11.65 -21.34
CA THR A 303 11.87 12.47 -22.32
C THR A 303 11.35 13.76 -21.68
N LEU A 304 10.82 13.72 -20.46
CA LEU A 304 10.39 14.91 -19.72
C LEU A 304 11.57 15.85 -19.42
N ILE A 305 12.75 15.31 -19.08
CA ILE A 305 13.98 16.09 -18.92
C ILE A 305 14.40 16.76 -20.22
N LYS A 306 14.42 16.02 -21.34
CA LYS A 306 14.82 16.54 -22.66
C LYS A 306 13.92 17.71 -23.10
N LEU A 307 12.68 17.72 -22.64
CA LEU A 307 11.72 18.80 -22.88
C LEU A 307 11.83 19.97 -21.89
N ASN A 308 12.89 20.04 -21.07
CA ASN A 308 13.14 21.08 -20.07
C ASN A 308 11.96 21.29 -19.11
N ARG A 309 11.29 20.20 -18.72
CA ARG A 309 10.15 20.27 -17.80
C ARG A 309 10.61 20.39 -16.34
N PRO A 310 9.83 21.05 -15.48
CA PRO A 310 10.17 21.14 -14.07
C PRO A 310 10.23 19.73 -13.47
N LYS A 311 11.31 19.44 -12.74
CA LYS A 311 11.55 18.12 -12.17
C LYS A 311 11.84 18.24 -10.68
N LEU A 312 11.51 17.18 -9.96
CA LEU A 312 11.98 16.98 -8.59
C LEU A 312 13.40 16.36 -8.64
N SER A 313 13.93 15.98 -7.47
CA SER A 313 15.29 15.45 -7.38
C SER A 313 15.46 14.14 -8.16
N SER A 314 16.29 14.13 -9.22
CA SER A 314 16.60 12.92 -10.00
C SER A 314 17.08 11.75 -9.14
N PHE A 315 17.80 12.04 -8.05
CA PHE A 315 18.31 11.00 -7.16
C PHE A 315 17.20 10.21 -6.49
N THR A 316 16.13 10.90 -6.06
CA THR A 316 14.98 10.24 -5.43
C THR A 316 14.23 9.35 -6.42
N PHE A 317 14.18 9.74 -7.69
CA PHE A 317 13.65 8.88 -8.75
C PHE A 317 14.54 7.66 -9.00
N LEU A 318 15.86 7.84 -9.10
CA LEU A 318 16.81 6.74 -9.31
C LEU A 318 16.79 5.71 -8.17
N ILE A 319 16.68 6.14 -6.90
CA ILE A 319 16.50 5.20 -5.79
C ILE A 319 15.20 4.42 -5.95
N ALA A 320 14.11 5.07 -6.34
CA ALA A 320 12.83 4.37 -6.52
C ALA A 320 12.97 3.25 -7.56
N LEU A 321 13.61 3.55 -8.70
CA LEU A 321 13.89 2.55 -9.73
C LEU A 321 14.82 1.44 -9.24
N LEU A 322 15.88 1.79 -8.49
CA LEU A 322 16.81 0.83 -7.92
C LEU A 322 16.09 -0.16 -6.98
N ILE A 323 15.23 0.37 -6.10
CA ILE A 323 14.44 -0.47 -5.19
C ILE A 323 13.49 -1.35 -6.01
N ILE A 324 12.78 -0.81 -6.99
CA ILE A 324 11.86 -1.58 -7.88
C ILE A 324 12.57 -2.77 -8.53
N VAL A 325 13.78 -2.57 -9.04
CA VAL A 325 14.55 -3.65 -9.68
C VAL A 325 15.06 -4.65 -8.66
N ILE A 326 15.69 -4.18 -7.57
CA ILE A 326 16.36 -5.08 -6.61
C ILE A 326 15.34 -5.86 -5.76
N SER A 327 14.27 -5.24 -5.30
CA SER A 327 13.25 -5.91 -4.47
C SER A 327 12.60 -7.07 -5.21
N ALA A 328 12.51 -6.95 -6.53
CA ALA A 328 11.97 -7.97 -7.40
C ALA A 328 12.86 -9.20 -7.55
N LEU A 329 13.99 -9.30 -6.86
CA LEU A 329 14.84 -10.51 -6.84
C LEU A 329 14.56 -11.42 -5.64
N TYR A 330 13.69 -10.99 -4.72
CA TYR A 330 13.38 -11.71 -3.49
C TYR A 330 11.87 -11.88 -3.31
N ARG A 331 11.43 -13.09 -2.94
CA ARG A 331 10.05 -13.41 -2.58
C ARG A 331 9.91 -13.43 -1.07
N LEU A 332 8.81 -12.85 -0.59
CA LEU A 332 8.33 -13.03 0.78
C LEU A 332 6.81 -13.13 0.77
N GLY A 333 6.27 -14.21 1.34
CA GLY A 333 4.84 -14.52 1.32
C GLY A 333 4.40 -15.28 0.05
N LYS A 334 3.19 -15.85 0.10
CA LYS A 334 2.64 -16.69 -0.96
C LYS A 334 2.56 -15.96 -2.30
N ALA A 335 1.90 -14.80 -2.31
CA ALA A 335 1.70 -13.98 -3.50
C ALA A 335 2.85 -12.97 -3.74
N ASN A 336 4.02 -13.18 -3.12
CA ASN A 336 5.12 -12.24 -3.09
C ASN A 336 4.69 -10.84 -2.60
N ASP A 337 4.28 -10.78 -1.34
CA ASP A 337 3.79 -9.57 -0.66
C ASP A 337 4.80 -8.41 -0.67
N ILE A 338 6.11 -8.73 -0.73
CA ILE A 338 7.15 -7.71 -0.92
C ILE A 338 6.90 -6.93 -2.22
N LEU A 339 6.65 -7.62 -3.32
CA LEU A 339 6.47 -7.00 -4.63
C LEU A 339 5.10 -6.34 -4.78
N THR A 340 4.04 -7.02 -4.33
CA THR A 340 2.67 -6.54 -4.54
C THR A 340 2.29 -5.46 -3.53
N ARG A 341 2.62 -5.65 -2.24
CA ARG A 341 2.21 -4.76 -1.15
C ARG A 341 3.32 -3.80 -0.74
N GLY A 342 4.56 -4.28 -0.66
CA GLY A 342 5.71 -3.49 -0.21
C GLY A 342 6.10 -2.34 -1.14
N MET A 343 5.90 -2.52 -2.45
CA MET A 343 6.36 -1.56 -3.47
C MET A 343 5.45 -0.34 -3.67
N MET A 344 4.23 -0.36 -3.12
CA MET A 344 3.26 0.73 -3.27
C MET A 344 3.82 2.14 -2.96
N PRO A 345 4.49 2.42 -1.81
CA PRO A 345 5.07 3.75 -1.56
C PRO A 345 6.13 4.14 -2.58
N VAL A 346 6.88 3.18 -3.12
CA VAL A 346 7.90 3.41 -4.15
C VAL A 346 7.25 3.75 -5.49
N PHE A 347 6.15 3.08 -5.85
CA PHE A 347 5.36 3.43 -7.03
C PHE A 347 4.70 4.80 -6.91
N ILE A 348 4.25 5.20 -5.72
CA ILE A 348 3.75 6.55 -5.48
C ILE A 348 4.84 7.58 -5.73
N VAL A 349 6.05 7.35 -5.22
CA VAL A 349 7.21 8.22 -5.47
C VAL A 349 7.55 8.31 -6.97
N ALA A 350 7.64 7.16 -7.65
CA ALA A 350 7.91 7.11 -9.08
C ALA A 350 6.81 7.82 -9.89
N GLY A 351 5.55 7.55 -9.58
CA GLY A 351 4.39 8.17 -10.21
C GLY A 351 4.37 9.69 -10.04
N ILE A 352 4.65 10.18 -8.83
CA ILE A 352 4.78 11.62 -8.58
C ILE A 352 5.90 12.22 -9.44
N HIS A 353 7.07 11.58 -9.56
CA HIS A 353 8.14 12.10 -10.43
C HIS A 353 7.74 12.20 -11.90
N LEU A 354 6.97 11.23 -12.39
CA LEU A 354 6.52 11.17 -13.79
C LEU A 354 5.37 12.17 -14.06
N LEU A 355 4.54 12.47 -13.06
CA LEU A 355 3.35 13.32 -13.20
C LEU A 355 3.53 14.75 -12.66
N PHE A 356 4.50 15.00 -11.78
CA PHE A 356 4.79 16.34 -11.24
C PHE A 356 5.05 17.40 -12.33
N PRO A 357 5.80 17.11 -13.42
CA PRO A 357 5.99 18.07 -14.49
C PRO A 357 4.68 18.53 -15.14
N LEU A 358 3.64 17.69 -15.08
CA LEU A 358 2.29 17.94 -15.59
C LEU A 358 1.47 18.81 -14.64
N SER A 359 1.81 18.79 -13.35
CA SER A 359 1.10 19.55 -12.33
C SER A 359 1.42 21.05 -12.32
N VAL A 360 2.61 21.45 -12.78
CA VAL A 360 3.12 22.83 -12.67
C VAL A 360 2.60 23.76 -13.77
N ASN A 361 2.32 23.26 -14.98
CA ASN A 361 1.94 24.13 -16.11
C ASN A 361 0.42 24.22 -16.27
N ARG A 362 -0.16 25.42 -16.24
CA ARG A 362 -1.61 25.60 -16.42
C ARG A 362 -2.08 25.41 -17.88
N LYS A 363 -1.17 25.52 -18.87
CA LYS A 363 -1.52 25.49 -20.31
C LYS A 363 -1.67 24.07 -20.90
N TYR A 364 -1.67 23.01 -20.09
CA TYR A 364 -1.59 21.62 -20.56
C TYR A 364 -2.82 21.08 -21.32
N LEU A 365 -3.99 21.74 -21.25
CA LEU A 365 -5.17 21.29 -22.00
C LEU A 365 -5.16 21.72 -23.47
N ASN A 366 -4.23 22.58 -23.91
CA ASN A 366 -4.01 22.86 -25.34
C ASN A 366 -3.08 21.79 -25.94
N ILE A 367 -3.54 20.54 -25.93
CA ILE A 367 -2.86 19.35 -26.49
C ILE A 367 -2.63 19.50 -28.01
N GLU A 368 -3.45 20.31 -28.68
CA GLU A 368 -3.63 20.24 -30.13
C GLU A 368 -2.50 20.81 -31.02
N ARG A 369 -1.50 21.53 -30.50
CA ARG A 369 -0.55 22.24 -31.39
C ARG A 369 0.95 22.11 -31.10
N SER A 370 1.35 21.30 -30.13
CA SER A 370 2.78 21.14 -29.83
C SER A 370 3.22 19.68 -29.82
N LYS A 371 4.49 19.43 -30.19
CA LYS A 371 5.15 18.14 -29.97
C LYS A 371 5.06 17.69 -28.49
N THR A 372 4.87 18.64 -27.57
CA THR A 372 4.63 18.36 -26.15
C THR A 372 3.23 17.77 -25.88
N GLY A 373 2.19 18.23 -26.57
CA GLY A 373 0.82 17.74 -26.38
C GLY A 373 0.68 16.26 -26.73
N HIS A 374 1.33 15.83 -27.82
CA HIS A 374 1.34 14.43 -28.25
C HIS A 374 2.07 13.51 -27.26
N LEU A 375 3.18 13.97 -26.67
CA LEU A 375 3.89 13.19 -25.64
C LEU A 375 3.11 13.15 -24.33
N LEU A 376 2.47 14.25 -23.94
CA LEU A 376 1.56 14.26 -22.80
C LEU A 376 0.42 13.26 -23.00
N ALA A 377 -0.18 13.25 -24.19
CA ALA A 377 -1.17 12.27 -24.56
C ALA A 377 -0.59 10.85 -24.47
N LEU A 378 0.64 10.60 -24.94
CA LEU A 378 1.30 9.31 -24.80
C LEU A 378 1.49 8.91 -23.33
N VAL A 379 1.98 9.81 -22.46
CA VAL A 379 2.16 9.54 -21.03
C VAL A 379 0.83 9.24 -20.35
N ILE A 380 -0.20 10.06 -20.61
CA ILE A 380 -1.56 9.83 -20.11
C ILE A 380 -2.08 8.49 -20.63
N VAL A 381 -1.90 8.17 -21.92
CA VAL A 381 -2.34 6.92 -22.52
C VAL A 381 -1.62 5.73 -21.88
N LEU A 382 -0.29 5.77 -21.73
CA LEU A 382 0.48 4.70 -21.10
C LEU A 382 -0.01 4.41 -19.68
N PHE A 383 -0.22 5.46 -18.86
CA PHE A 383 -0.74 5.31 -17.49
C PHE A 383 -2.25 5.04 -17.42
N SER A 384 -3.02 5.44 -18.42
CA SER A 384 -4.44 5.09 -18.51
C SER A 384 -4.60 3.63 -18.92
N ILE A 385 -3.72 3.11 -19.77
CA ILE A 385 -3.69 1.69 -20.14
C ILE A 385 -3.38 0.84 -18.91
N THR A 386 -2.44 1.24 -18.06
CA THR A 386 -2.15 0.51 -16.81
C THR A 386 -3.35 0.49 -15.85
N SER A 387 -4.24 1.49 -15.93
CA SER A 387 -5.44 1.54 -15.09
C SER A 387 -6.53 0.52 -15.49
N ILE A 388 -6.42 -0.19 -16.62
CA ILE A 388 -7.49 -1.05 -17.14
C ILE A 388 -7.94 -2.13 -16.15
N PHE A 389 -7.02 -2.72 -15.38
CA PHE A 389 -7.39 -3.72 -14.36
C PHE A 389 -8.16 -3.08 -13.22
N GLY A 390 -7.64 -2.01 -12.64
CA GLY A 390 -8.34 -1.25 -11.60
C GLY A 390 -9.71 -0.74 -12.07
N ILE A 391 -9.81 -0.22 -13.29
CA ILE A 391 -11.08 0.19 -13.90
C ILE A 391 -12.02 -1.01 -14.09
N SER A 392 -11.51 -2.17 -14.50
CA SER A 392 -12.32 -3.39 -14.61
C SER A 392 -12.87 -3.83 -13.23
N ARG A 393 -12.08 -3.68 -12.15
CA ARG A 393 -12.52 -3.93 -10.77
C ARG A 393 -13.60 -2.94 -10.35
N ILE A 394 -13.42 -1.65 -10.65
CA ILE A 394 -14.43 -0.60 -10.43
C ILE A 394 -15.72 -0.97 -11.17
N GLY A 395 -15.63 -1.32 -12.46
CA GLY A 395 -16.78 -1.72 -13.26
C GLY A 395 -17.51 -2.94 -12.67
N ARG A 396 -16.74 -3.94 -12.20
CA ARG A 396 -17.30 -5.11 -11.51
C ARG A 396 -17.98 -4.74 -10.18
N ALA A 397 -17.39 -3.85 -9.39
CA ALA A 397 -17.98 -3.36 -8.14
C ALA A 397 -19.26 -2.54 -8.38
N LEU A 398 -19.29 -1.72 -9.44
CA LEU A 398 -20.48 -0.99 -9.87
C LEU A 398 -21.59 -1.91 -10.40
N HIS A 399 -21.23 -3.05 -10.99
CA HIS A 399 -22.20 -4.03 -11.49
C HIS A 399 -22.72 -4.96 -10.38
N TYR A 400 -21.84 -5.49 -9.53
CA TYR A 400 -22.18 -6.42 -8.45
C TYR A 400 -22.09 -5.71 -7.10
N ASN A 401 -23.23 -5.22 -6.61
CA ASN A 401 -23.36 -4.59 -5.30
C ASN A 401 -24.79 -4.72 -4.76
N GLN A 402 -24.99 -4.30 -3.51
CA GLN A 402 -26.29 -4.39 -2.84
C GLN A 402 -27.40 -3.62 -3.57
N ILE A 403 -27.08 -2.45 -4.13
CA ILE A 403 -28.07 -1.61 -4.83
C ILE A 403 -28.51 -2.28 -6.12
N THR A 404 -27.57 -2.73 -6.96
CA THR A 404 -27.91 -3.36 -8.24
C THR A 404 -28.61 -4.70 -8.07
N ALA A 405 -28.26 -5.48 -7.05
CA ALA A 405 -28.98 -6.71 -6.70
C ALA A 405 -30.40 -6.44 -6.19
N THR A 406 -30.62 -5.33 -5.48
CA THR A 406 -31.97 -4.93 -5.03
C THR A 406 -32.82 -4.41 -6.19
N LEU A 407 -32.24 -3.63 -7.10
CA LEU A 407 -32.94 -3.06 -8.26
C LEU A 407 -33.20 -4.08 -9.37
N PHE A 408 -32.33 -5.10 -9.52
CA PHE A 408 -32.39 -6.08 -10.59
C PHE A 408 -32.17 -7.52 -10.09
N PRO A 409 -33.00 -8.03 -9.16
CA PRO A 409 -32.79 -9.31 -8.47
C PRO A 409 -32.76 -10.53 -9.41
N ASP A 410 -33.49 -10.48 -10.52
CA ASP A 410 -33.55 -11.58 -11.51
C ASP A 410 -32.27 -11.67 -12.36
N ARG A 411 -31.47 -10.59 -12.42
CA ARG A 411 -30.29 -10.50 -13.29
C ARG A 411 -28.98 -10.50 -12.52
N ILE A 412 -28.97 -9.91 -11.32
CA ILE A 412 -27.76 -9.67 -10.55
C ILE A 412 -27.93 -10.32 -9.18
N LYS A 413 -27.16 -11.39 -8.95
CA LYS A 413 -27.03 -12.02 -7.63
C LYS A 413 -25.77 -11.48 -6.97
N PHE A 414 -25.94 -10.87 -5.80
CA PHE A 414 -24.84 -10.41 -4.97
C PHE A 414 -25.07 -10.84 -3.52
N ALA A 415 -24.08 -11.48 -2.94
CA ALA A 415 -24.02 -11.78 -1.52
C ALA A 415 -22.66 -11.29 -0.98
N PRO A 416 -22.63 -10.48 0.08
CA PRO A 416 -21.37 -10.10 0.70
C PRO A 416 -20.69 -11.32 1.31
N LEU A 417 -19.36 -11.27 1.42
CA LEU A 417 -18.65 -12.31 2.17
C LEU A 417 -19.03 -12.19 3.65
N PRO A 418 -19.51 -13.26 4.30
CA PRO A 418 -19.90 -13.22 5.71
C PRO A 418 -18.71 -12.92 6.63
N TYR A 419 -18.99 -12.26 7.75
CA TYR A 419 -18.01 -11.99 8.79
C TYR A 419 -17.78 -13.18 9.72
N ASP A 420 -18.84 -13.95 9.95
CA ASP A 420 -19.01 -14.95 10.99
C ASP A 420 -18.98 -16.41 10.49
N GLN A 421 -18.66 -16.60 9.21
CA GLN A 421 -18.54 -17.94 8.61
C GLN A 421 -17.46 -18.80 9.29
N TYR A 422 -16.41 -18.16 9.81
CA TYR A 422 -15.32 -18.82 10.52
C TYR A 422 -15.17 -18.19 11.91
N LYS A 423 -14.80 -19.02 12.89
CA LYS A 423 -14.64 -18.57 14.27
C LYS A 423 -13.38 -17.73 14.48
N ASN A 424 -12.34 -18.03 13.72
CA ASN A 424 -11.03 -17.39 13.85
C ASN A 424 -10.29 -17.36 12.50
N ILE A 425 -9.22 -16.57 12.45
CA ILE A 425 -8.42 -16.37 11.24
C ILE A 425 -7.67 -17.63 10.80
N HIS A 426 -7.33 -18.54 11.71
CA HIS A 426 -6.65 -19.79 11.35
C HIS A 426 -7.56 -20.67 10.51
N ASP A 427 -8.82 -20.88 10.93
CA ASP A 427 -9.80 -21.73 10.23
C ASP A 427 -10.03 -21.27 8.78
N VAL A 428 -10.23 -19.97 8.56
CA VAL A 428 -10.43 -19.44 7.20
C VAL A 428 -9.18 -19.56 6.34
N LEU A 429 -7.98 -19.44 6.93
CA LEU A 429 -6.73 -19.57 6.21
C LEU A 429 -6.46 -21.01 5.78
N VAL A 430 -6.81 -21.97 6.63
CA VAL A 430 -6.73 -23.41 6.29
C VAL A 430 -7.68 -23.74 5.15
N ASP A 431 -8.94 -23.32 5.24
CA ASP A 431 -9.98 -23.66 4.27
C ASP A 431 -9.76 -23.00 2.90
N ARG A 432 -9.45 -21.70 2.89
CA ARG A 432 -9.35 -20.92 1.64
C ARG A 432 -7.95 -20.96 1.02
N TRP A 433 -6.92 -21.33 1.79
CA TRP A 433 -5.56 -21.37 1.30
C TRP A 433 -4.80 -22.65 1.71
N SER A 434 -4.16 -22.67 2.88
CA SER A 434 -3.40 -23.84 3.35
C SER A 434 -3.04 -23.75 4.84
N GLU A 435 -2.80 -24.90 5.46
CA GLU A 435 -2.27 -25.01 6.82
C GLU A 435 -0.90 -24.30 6.99
N LEU A 436 -0.05 -24.33 5.96
CA LEU A 436 1.24 -23.63 6.00
C LEU A 436 1.07 -22.12 6.11
N GLU A 437 0.07 -21.56 5.42
CA GLU A 437 -0.24 -20.13 5.50
C GLU A 437 -0.90 -19.75 6.82
N ALA A 438 -1.80 -20.60 7.32
CA ALA A 438 -2.45 -20.39 8.61
C ALA A 438 -1.42 -20.35 9.76
N ARG A 439 -0.36 -21.14 9.71
CA ARG A 439 0.72 -21.13 10.71
C ARG A 439 1.50 -19.82 10.80
N GLN A 440 1.53 -19.02 9.72
CA GLN A 440 2.16 -17.69 9.74
C GLN A 440 1.38 -16.70 10.63
N TYR A 441 0.16 -17.03 11.02
CA TYR A 441 -0.67 -16.24 11.93
C TYR A 441 -0.66 -16.79 13.35
N MET A 442 0.03 -17.90 13.62
CA MET A 442 0.14 -18.44 14.97
C MET A 442 1.34 -17.86 15.68
N GLY A 443 1.17 -17.50 16.96
CA GLY A 443 2.29 -17.15 17.83
C GLY A 443 3.21 -18.36 18.08
N ASP A 444 4.45 -18.08 18.42
CA ASP A 444 5.41 -19.06 18.93
C ASP A 444 5.50 -18.94 20.46
N ILE A 445 5.16 -20.03 21.15
CA ILE A 445 5.25 -20.13 22.62
C ILE A 445 6.69 -19.96 23.12
N GLN A 446 7.68 -20.32 22.29
CA GLN A 446 9.08 -20.22 22.64
C GLN A 446 9.68 -18.84 22.35
N SER A 447 8.93 -17.94 21.72
CA SER A 447 9.39 -16.61 21.34
C SER A 447 9.73 -15.72 22.54
N PHE A 448 10.64 -14.77 22.32
CA PHE A 448 10.98 -13.77 23.32
C PHE A 448 9.76 -12.95 23.76
N TYR A 449 8.90 -12.55 22.81
CA TYR A 449 7.70 -11.78 23.11
C TYR A 449 6.77 -12.57 24.05
N GLN A 450 6.49 -13.84 23.74
CA GLN A 450 5.60 -14.65 24.56
C GLN A 450 6.17 -14.87 25.97
N LYS A 451 7.47 -15.12 26.10
CA LYS A 451 8.10 -15.42 27.39
C LYS A 451 8.33 -14.21 28.30
N LYS A 452 8.44 -12.99 27.74
CA LYS A 452 8.93 -11.82 28.47
C LYS A 452 8.05 -10.58 28.38
N ILE A 453 7.11 -10.53 27.44
CA ILE A 453 6.32 -9.33 27.15
C ILE A 453 4.81 -9.61 27.16
N ALA A 454 4.37 -10.74 26.61
CA ALA A 454 2.96 -11.07 26.51
C ALA A 454 2.29 -11.13 27.90
N PRO A 455 1.02 -10.71 28.02
CA PRO A 455 0.25 -10.91 29.24
C PRO A 455 0.22 -12.40 29.62
N GLU A 456 0.28 -12.70 30.91
CA GLU A 456 0.13 -14.07 31.41
C GLU A 456 -1.23 -14.62 30.97
N ASN A 457 -1.22 -15.77 30.31
CA ASN A 457 -2.41 -16.56 30.08
C ASN A 457 -2.36 -17.74 31.07
N PRO A 458 -3.20 -17.76 32.11
CA PRO A 458 -3.17 -18.80 33.15
C PRO A 458 -3.50 -20.20 32.61
N GLU A 459 -4.00 -20.29 31.37
CA GLU A 459 -4.34 -21.56 30.71
C GLU A 459 -3.22 -22.09 29.79
N LEU A 460 -2.09 -21.38 29.66
CA LEU A 460 -0.93 -21.87 28.92
C LEU A 460 -0.17 -22.92 29.75
N PRO A 461 0.10 -24.12 29.20
CA PRO A 461 0.99 -25.07 29.86
C PRO A 461 2.42 -24.49 29.95
N GLU A 462 3.05 -24.66 31.12
CA GLU A 462 4.43 -24.22 31.40
C GLU A 462 5.48 -24.82 30.44
#